data_AF-A0A6J7IG71-F1
#
_entry.id   AF-A0A6J7IG71-F1
#
_cell.length_a   1.000
_cell.length_b   1.000
_cell.length_c   1.000
_cell.angle_alpha   90.00
_cell.angle_beta   90.00
_cell.angle_gamma   90.00
#
_symmetry.space_group_name_H-M   'P 1'
#
loop_
_entity.id
_entity.type
_entity.pdbx_description
1 polymer ?
#
loop_
_entity_poly.entity_id
_entity_poly.type
_entity_poly.pdbx_seq_one_letter_code
_entity_poly.pdbx_strand_id
1 'polypeptide(L)'
;MEVIPGDFGRRGHDYREDIPPFVSEIFDLPVTAPQMERMDHALRQRELEWAEKRVVTEQLARAREAVSRELKSWGVTPDSPQGSEMIKSILSDVLNPSN
;
A
#
# COMPACT_ATOMS: atom_id res chain seq x y z
N MET A 1 0.38 -17.33 5.95
CA MET A 1 1.54 -17.30 5.05
C MET A 1 2.11 -15.91 5.10
N GLU A 2 3.36 -15.77 5.53
CA GLU A 2 4.05 -14.49 5.61
C GLU A 2 4.62 -14.16 4.23
N VAL A 3 4.15 -13.04 3.66
CA VAL A 3 4.59 -12.55 2.36
C VAL A 3 5.56 -11.41 2.61
N ILE A 4 6.80 -11.56 2.13
CA ILE A 4 7.84 -10.53 2.23
C ILE A 4 7.80 -9.70 0.92
N PRO A 5 7.58 -8.38 1.00
CA PRO A 5 7.56 -7.53 -0.20
C PRO A 5 8.86 -7.62 -1.00
N GLY A 6 8.74 -7.77 -2.31
CA GLY A 6 9.88 -7.90 -3.24
C GLY A 6 10.53 -9.29 -3.25
N ASP A 7 10.14 -10.17 -2.33
CA ASP A 7 10.56 -11.57 -2.31
C ASP A 7 9.41 -12.46 -2.81
N PHE A 8 9.55 -12.90 -4.06
CA PHE A 8 8.67 -13.89 -4.67
C PHE A 8 9.28 -15.26 -4.46
N GLY A 9 8.46 -16.21 -4.02
CA GLY A 9 8.86 -17.61 -3.98
C GLY A 9 7.65 -18.51 -4.13
N ARG A 10 7.81 -19.66 -4.79
CA ARG A 10 6.75 -20.68 -4.95
C ARG A 10 6.38 -21.39 -3.65
N ARG A 11 5.80 -20.66 -2.72
CA ARG A 11 5.21 -21.23 -1.50
C ARG A 11 3.72 -20.98 -1.55
N GLY A 12 2.93 -22.07 -1.53
CA GLY A 12 1.47 -22.02 -1.49
C GLY A 12 0.87 -21.33 -2.73
N HIS A 13 0.11 -20.26 -2.51
CA HIS A 13 -0.61 -19.51 -3.56
C HIS A 13 0.13 -18.25 -4.04
N ASP A 14 1.44 -18.18 -3.80
CA ASP A 14 2.26 -17.13 -4.37
C ASP A 14 2.64 -17.47 -5.81
N TYR A 15 1.92 -16.87 -6.76
CA TYR A 15 2.15 -17.02 -8.20
C TYR A 15 2.90 -15.82 -8.81
N ARG A 16 3.41 -14.89 -8.00
CA ARG A 16 3.96 -13.62 -8.51
C ARG A 16 5.15 -13.79 -9.46
N GLU A 17 5.99 -14.80 -9.21
CA GLU A 17 7.10 -15.14 -10.11
C GLU A 17 6.67 -15.82 -11.42
N ASP A 18 5.47 -16.44 -11.43
CA ASP A 18 4.95 -17.17 -12.59
C ASP A 18 4.11 -16.26 -13.50
N ILE A 19 3.70 -15.07 -13.04
CA ILE A 19 2.87 -14.14 -13.83
C ILE A 19 3.55 -13.71 -15.13
N PRO A 20 4.82 -13.24 -15.15
CA PRO A 20 5.48 -12.85 -16.40
C PRO A 20 5.58 -13.94 -17.46
N PRO A 21 6.07 -15.17 -17.16
CA PRO A 21 6.10 -16.23 -18.16
C PRO A 21 4.69 -16.64 -18.59
N PHE A 22 3.72 -16.68 -17.66
CA PHE A 22 2.33 -17.03 -17.97
C PHE A 22 1.67 -16.02 -18.93
N VAL A 23 1.88 -14.72 -18.72
CA VAL A 23 1.37 -13.67 -19.62
C VAL A 23 2.04 -13.76 -20.99
N SER A 24 3.36 -13.98 -21.04
CA SER A 24 4.08 -14.17 -22.30
C SER A 24 3.51 -15.35 -23.10
N GLU A 25 3.27 -16.48 -22.44
CA GLU A 25 2.75 -17.70 -23.05
C GLU A 25 1.31 -17.55 -23.54
N ILE A 26 0.40 -17.06 -22.68
CA ILE A 26 -1.04 -16.98 -23.02
C ILE A 26 -1.32 -15.99 -24.14
N PHE A 27 -0.59 -14.89 -24.18
CA PHE A 27 -0.84 -13.82 -25.14
C PHE A 27 0.09 -13.86 -26.35
N ASP A 28 0.93 -14.90 -26.47
CA ASP A 28 1.94 -15.04 -27.53
C ASP A 28 2.80 -13.78 -27.69
N LEU A 29 3.30 -13.28 -26.55
CA LEU A 29 4.14 -12.10 -26.46
C LEU A 29 5.60 -12.54 -26.25
N PRO A 30 6.37 -12.79 -27.32
CA PRO A 30 7.72 -13.33 -27.19
C PRO A 30 8.62 -12.34 -26.44
N VAL A 31 9.34 -12.87 -25.45
CA VAL A 31 10.21 -12.11 -24.57
C VAL A 31 11.57 -12.79 -24.49
N THR A 32 12.63 -12.01 -24.63
CA THR A 32 14.00 -12.50 -24.45
C THR A 32 14.31 -12.69 -22.96
N ALA A 33 15.24 -13.58 -22.62
CA ALA A 33 15.65 -13.77 -21.22
C ALA A 33 16.05 -12.44 -20.51
N PRO A 34 16.82 -11.52 -21.13
CA PRO A 34 17.12 -10.23 -20.51
C PRO A 34 15.90 -9.32 -20.31
N GLN A 35 14.88 -9.42 -21.16
CA GLN A 35 13.63 -8.70 -20.96
C GLN A 35 12.84 -9.29 -19.78
N MET A 36 12.82 -10.62 -19.65
CA MET A 36 12.18 -11.31 -18.53
C MET A 36 12.82 -10.89 -17.19
N GLU A 37 14.15 -10.90 -17.11
CA GLU A 37 14.87 -10.44 -15.92
C GLU A 37 14.55 -8.99 -15.53
N ARG A 38 14.41 -8.10 -16.52
CA ARG A 38 14.01 -6.70 -16.27
C ARG A 38 12.57 -6.60 -15.77
N MET A 39 11.66 -7.43 -16.29
CA MET A 39 10.28 -7.48 -15.82
C MET A 39 10.21 -7.98 -14.38
N ASP A 40 10.92 -9.05 -14.05
CA ASP A 40 10.99 -9.58 -12.68
C ASP A 40 11.52 -8.54 -11.70
N HIS A 41 12.60 -7.85 -12.05
CA HIS A 41 13.15 -6.78 -11.22
C HIS A 41 12.12 -5.65 -11.03
N ALA A 42 11.47 -5.20 -12.10
CA ALA A 42 10.46 -4.13 -12.04
C ALA A 42 9.26 -4.52 -11.18
N LEU A 43 8.79 -5.78 -11.25
CA LEU A 43 7.67 -6.27 -10.44
C LEU A 43 8.02 -6.30 -8.95
N ARG A 44 9.22 -6.75 -8.60
CA ARG A 44 9.69 -6.76 -7.21
C ARG A 44 9.81 -5.36 -6.63
N GLN A 45 10.37 -4.41 -7.40
CA GLN A 45 10.44 -3.00 -6.99
C GLN A 45 9.05 -2.39 -6.81
N ARG A 46 8.15 -2.62 -7.76
CA ARG A 46 6.76 -2.13 -7.67
C ARG A 46 6.05 -2.65 -6.43
N GLU A 47 6.27 -3.91 -6.07
CA GLU A 47 5.67 -4.47 -4.85
C GLU A 47 6.24 -3.82 -3.58
N LEU A 48 7.55 -3.59 -3.53
CA LEU A 48 8.18 -2.91 -2.39
C LEU A 48 7.57 -1.52 -2.18
N GLU A 49 7.45 -0.73 -3.25
CA GLU A 49 6.82 0.59 -3.20
C GLU A 49 5.35 0.53 -2.76
N TRP A 50 4.62 -0.49 -3.20
CA TRP A 50 3.23 -0.71 -2.81
C TRP A 50 3.09 -1.11 -1.35
N ALA A 51 4.01 -1.93 -0.84
CA ALA A 51 4.04 -2.31 0.56
C ALA A 51 4.32 -1.10 1.45
N GLU A 52 5.27 -0.23 1.08
CA GLU A 52 5.55 1.02 1.78
C GLU A 52 4.31 1.92 1.83
N LYS A 53 3.68 2.18 0.67
CA LYS A 53 2.43 2.96 0.57
C LYS A 53 1.31 2.38 1.42
N ARG A 54 1.21 1.05 1.49
CA ARG A 54 0.21 0.36 2.30
C ARG A 54 0.45 0.58 3.79
N VAL A 55 1.68 0.48 4.27
CA VAL A 55 2.02 0.76 5.68
C VAL A 55 1.60 2.19 6.06
N VAL A 56 1.96 3.18 5.24
CA VAL A 56 1.59 4.58 5.48
C VAL A 56 0.07 4.76 5.48
N THR A 57 -0.63 4.14 4.52
CA THR A 57 -2.10 4.22 4.43
C THR A 57 -2.77 3.57 5.64
N GLU A 58 -2.29 2.41 6.09
CA GLU A 58 -2.80 1.73 7.29
C GLU A 58 -2.57 2.56 8.56
N GLN A 59 -1.39 3.18 8.70
CA GLN A 59 -1.08 4.09 9.81
C GLN A 59 -1.99 5.32 9.80
N LEU A 60 -2.19 5.95 8.64
CA LEU A 60 -3.08 7.09 8.49
C LEU A 60 -4.54 6.73 8.82
N ALA A 61 -5.00 5.57 8.36
CA ALA A 61 -6.35 5.08 8.67
C ALA A 61 -6.54 4.88 10.18
N ARG A 62 -5.56 4.27 10.86
CA ARG A 62 -5.58 4.09 12.33
C ARG A 62 -5.56 5.43 13.06
N ALA A 63 -4.73 6.38 12.63
CA ALA A 63 -4.65 7.72 13.22
C ALA A 63 -5.98 8.45 13.07
N ARG A 64 -6.56 8.45 11.86
CA ARG A 64 -7.89 9.01 11.59
C ARG A 64 -8.95 8.40 12.49
N GLU A 65 -8.96 7.08 12.64
CA GLU A 65 -9.92 6.37 13.49
C GLU A 65 -9.77 6.78 14.97
N ALA A 66 -8.54 6.89 15.47
CA ALA A 66 -8.26 7.32 16.83
C ALA A 66 -8.76 8.75 17.10
N VAL A 67 -8.44 9.70 16.22
CA VAL A 67 -8.93 11.08 16.33
C VAL A 67 -10.46 11.12 16.26
N SER A 68 -11.06 10.34 15.35
CA SER A 68 -12.52 10.27 15.22
C SER A 68 -13.19 9.74 16.49
N ARG A 69 -12.60 8.76 17.17
CA ARG A 69 -13.11 8.26 18.46
C ARG A 69 -13.03 9.31 19.56
N GLU A 70 -11.92 10.06 19.62
CA GLU A 70 -11.74 11.11 20.62
C GLU A 70 -12.73 12.26 20.41
N LEU A 71 -12.90 12.71 19.16
CA LEU A 71 -13.89 13.75 18.82
C LEU A 71 -15.31 13.33 19.20
N LYS A 72 -15.68 12.07 18.96
CA LYS A 72 -16.97 11.53 19.41
C LYS A 72 -17.12 11.61 20.93
N SER A 73 -16.06 11.34 21.69
CA SER A 73 -16.08 11.43 23.16
C SER A 73 -16.34 12.85 23.66
N TRP A 74 -15.92 13.86 22.90
CA TRP A 74 -16.16 15.28 23.19
C TRP A 74 -17.49 15.80 22.61
N GLY A 75 -18.31 14.93 22.02
CA GLY A 75 -19.61 15.29 21.43
C GLY A 75 -19.54 15.89 20.03
N VAL A 76 -18.38 15.82 19.35
CA VAL A 76 -18.22 16.27 17.96
C VAL A 76 -18.49 15.11 17.01
N THR A 77 -19.36 15.33 16.01
CA THR A 77 -19.64 14.34 14.95
C THR A 77 -18.53 14.37 13.88
N PRO A 78 -17.73 13.30 13.71
CA PRO A 78 -16.57 13.30 12.79
C PRO A 78 -16.92 13.54 11.32
N ASP A 79 -18.06 13.03 10.87
CA ASP A 79 -18.50 13.14 9.48
C ASP A 79 -19.22 14.47 9.18
N SER A 80 -19.38 15.34 10.19
CA SER A 80 -19.84 16.72 9.96
C SER A 80 -18.74 17.52 9.24
N PRO A 81 -19.09 18.58 8.50
CA PRO A 81 -18.10 19.46 7.87
C PRO A 81 -17.04 19.97 8.87
N GLN A 82 -17.46 20.34 10.08
CA GLN A 82 -16.56 20.84 11.12
C GLN A 82 -15.66 19.72 11.68
N GLY A 83 -16.22 18.53 11.95
CA GLY A 83 -15.44 17.37 12.41
C GLY A 83 -14.42 16.89 11.39
N SER A 84 -14.78 16.89 10.10
CA SER A 84 -13.88 16.48 9.02
C SER A 84 -12.72 17.44 8.82
N GLU A 85 -12.95 18.75 8.94
CA GLU A 85 -11.86 19.74 8.90
C GLU A 85 -10.96 19.66 10.14
N MET A 86 -11.51 19.43 11.34
CA MET A 86 -10.70 19.19 12.54
C MET A 86 -9.79 17.96 12.38
N ILE A 87 -10.32 16.86 11.85
CA ILE A 87 -9.51 15.65 11.58
C ILE A 87 -8.39 15.96 10.59
N LYS A 88 -8.67 16.67 9.50
CA LYS A 88 -7.64 17.03 8.52
C LYS A 88 -6.55 17.89 9.15
N SER A 89 -6.92 18.90 9.95
CA SER A 89 -5.98 19.78 10.65
C SER A 89 -5.09 19.02 11.62
N ILE A 90 -5.67 18.17 12.47
CA ILE A 90 -4.91 17.38 13.45
C ILE A 90 -3.94 16.43 12.74
N LEU A 91 -4.40 15.76 11.68
CA LEU A 91 -3.53 14.86 10.91
C LEU A 91 -2.43 15.61 10.16
N SER A 92 -2.69 16.83 9.63
CA SER A 92 -1.65 17.63 8.98
C SER A 92 -0.58 18.10 9.95
N ASP A 93 -0.95 18.47 11.18
CA ASP A 93 0.01 18.89 12.21
C ASP A 93 0.91 17.73 12.67
N VAL A 94 0.36 16.51 12.72
CA VAL A 94 1.14 15.30 13.05
C VAL A 94 2.10 14.91 11.93
N LEU A 95 1.70 15.10 10.66
CA LEU A 95 2.54 14.77 9.50
C LEU A 95 3.59 15.84 9.19
N ASN A 96 3.33 17.09 9.54
CA ASN A 96 4.25 18.21 9.40
C ASN A 96 4.35 18.98 10.73
N PRO A 97 5.02 18.42 11.76
CA PRO A 97 5.17 19.14 13.01
C PRO A 97 5.93 20.44 12.75
N SER A 98 5.31 21.57 13.09
CA SER A 98 6.01 22.86 13.09
C SER A 98 7.15 22.75 14.09
N ASN A 99 8.38 22.92 13.59
CA ASN A 99 9.62 22.90 14.35
C ASN A 99 9.65 24.03 15.39
#